data_AF-A0A963W2U3-F1
#
_entry.id   AF-A0A963W2U3-F1
#
_cell.length_a   1.000
_cell.length_b   1.000
_cell.length_c   1.000
_cell.angle_alpha   90.00
_cell.angle_beta   90.00
_cell.angle_gamma   90.00
#
_symmetry.space_group_name_H-M   'P 1'
#
loop_
_entity.id
_entity.type
_entity.pdbx_description
1 polymer ?
#
loop_
_entity_poly.entity_id
_entity_poly.type
_entity_poly.pdbx_seq_one_letter_code
_entity_poly.pdbx_strand_id
1 'polypeptide(L)'
;MEGRVATVEEVKARWAYAEVKSTRVGISYEPCLSPGRIERARQGDPFEDIPRDEWPSLVSALAQARPSRFVEQIHIYGADHYECVHWRPSDLLNCLTLPIFGLVPFYRFLAMPYRMDDEGNPRRDDPRYVAANLPYDDAFTVEGPIIVVRDKGHDMLLEGYLRSILWLRNPGRPLAVWLPSE
;
A
#
# COMPACT_ATOMS: atom_id res chain seq x y z
N MET A 1 7.66 -15.66 -3.50
CA MET A 1 7.43 -14.42 -4.29
C MET A 1 8.69 -13.58 -4.42
N GLU A 2 9.69 -13.73 -3.54
CA GLU A 2 10.99 -13.06 -3.67
C GLU A 2 11.64 -13.28 -5.04
N GLY A 3 12.25 -12.22 -5.59
CA GLY A 3 12.88 -12.23 -6.91
C GLY A 3 11.91 -12.22 -8.10
N ARG A 4 10.58 -12.15 -7.85
CA ARG A 4 9.59 -11.98 -8.91
C ARG A 4 9.65 -10.55 -9.42
N VAL A 5 9.80 -10.38 -10.73
CA VAL A 5 9.66 -9.09 -11.42
C VAL A 5 8.21 -8.94 -11.90
N ALA A 6 7.65 -7.74 -11.72
CA ALA A 6 6.30 -7.37 -12.16
C ALA A 6 6.35 -6.02 -12.88
N THR A 7 5.46 -5.81 -13.86
CA THR A 7 5.31 -4.49 -14.49
C THR A 7 4.59 -3.53 -13.55
N VAL A 8 4.75 -2.22 -13.76
CA VAL A 8 3.98 -1.21 -13.02
C VAL A 8 2.46 -1.38 -13.17
N GLU A 9 1.99 -1.89 -14.31
CA GLU A 9 0.58 -2.23 -14.54
C GLU A 9 0.14 -3.38 -13.63
N GLU A 10 0.93 -4.46 -13.53
CA GLU A 10 0.65 -5.57 -12.63
C GLU A 10 0.62 -5.10 -11.17
N VAL A 11 1.60 -4.30 -10.75
CA VAL A 11 1.67 -3.76 -9.37
C VAL A 11 0.43 -2.93 -9.05
N LYS A 12 -0.02 -2.08 -9.97
CA LYS A 12 -1.26 -1.30 -9.80
C LYS A 12 -2.50 -2.18 -9.78
N ALA A 13 -2.58 -3.19 -10.63
CA ALA A 13 -3.72 -4.10 -10.65
C ALA A 13 -3.80 -4.91 -9.33
N ARG A 14 -2.66 -5.39 -8.83
CA ARG A 14 -2.54 -6.04 -7.50
C ARG A 14 -2.96 -5.11 -6.38
N TRP A 15 -2.49 -3.86 -6.43
CA TRP A 15 -2.87 -2.83 -5.47
C TRP A 15 -4.39 -2.62 -5.44
N ALA A 16 -4.99 -2.35 -6.60
CA ALA A 16 -6.43 -2.16 -6.73
C ALA A 16 -7.21 -3.36 -6.16
N TYR A 17 -6.80 -4.57 -6.54
CA TYR A 17 -7.44 -5.81 -6.12
C TYR A 17 -7.38 -6.02 -4.61
N ALA A 18 -6.21 -5.79 -3.99
CA ALA A 18 -6.04 -5.90 -2.54
C ALA A 18 -6.90 -4.87 -1.78
N GLU A 19 -7.13 -3.69 -2.34
CA GLU A 19 -7.94 -2.65 -1.70
C GLU A 19 -9.44 -2.91 -1.72
N VAL A 20 -9.95 -3.79 -2.59
CA VAL A 20 -11.37 -4.15 -2.62
C VAL A 20 -11.82 -4.74 -1.28
N LYS A 21 -10.94 -5.44 -0.57
CA LYS A 21 -11.19 -5.99 0.77
C LYS A 21 -11.11 -4.94 1.89
N SER A 22 -10.59 -3.74 1.60
CA SER A 22 -10.37 -2.72 2.62
C SER A 22 -11.71 -2.17 3.13
N THR A 23 -11.93 -2.20 4.44
CA THR A 23 -13.08 -1.55 5.07
C THR A 23 -13.06 -0.03 4.91
N ARG A 24 -11.89 0.57 4.64
CA ARG A 24 -11.71 2.02 4.52
C ARG A 24 -11.94 2.54 3.10
N VAL A 25 -11.46 1.81 2.09
CA VAL A 25 -11.48 2.27 0.68
C VAL A 25 -12.16 1.30 -0.29
N GLY A 26 -12.47 0.08 0.13
CA GLY A 26 -13.03 -0.95 -0.74
C GLY A 26 -14.40 -0.58 -1.32
N ILE A 27 -15.22 0.16 -0.57
CA ILE A 27 -16.52 0.66 -1.04
C ILE A 27 -16.37 1.59 -2.27
N SER A 28 -15.25 2.31 -2.38
CA SER A 28 -14.99 3.20 -3.52
C SER A 28 -14.71 2.43 -4.82
N TYR A 29 -14.44 1.13 -4.76
CA TYR A 29 -14.25 0.26 -5.93
C TYR A 29 -15.56 -0.34 -6.44
N GLU A 30 -16.64 -0.33 -5.64
CA GLU A 30 -17.95 -0.88 -6.03
C GLU A 30 -18.53 -0.31 -7.32
N PRO A 31 -18.52 1.02 -7.56
CA PRO A 31 -19.03 1.57 -8.81
C PRO A 31 -18.07 1.38 -10.01
N CYS A 32 -16.82 0.99 -9.77
CA CYS A 32 -15.77 0.94 -10.80
C CYS A 32 -15.51 -0.48 -11.33
N LEU A 33 -15.95 -1.52 -10.61
CA LEU A 33 -15.68 -2.92 -10.92
C LEU A 33 -16.97 -3.71 -11.07
N SER A 34 -16.91 -4.84 -11.79
CA SER A 34 -18.04 -5.74 -11.89
C SER A 34 -18.36 -6.40 -10.53
N PRO A 35 -19.64 -6.67 -10.21
CA PRO A 35 -20.02 -7.35 -8.96
C PRO A 35 -19.28 -8.66 -8.73
N GLY A 36 -19.11 -9.48 -9.78
CA GLY A 36 -18.37 -10.74 -9.69
C GLY A 36 -16.90 -10.55 -9.32
N ARG A 37 -16.25 -9.48 -9.77
CA ARG A 37 -14.85 -9.21 -9.38
C ARG A 37 -14.74 -8.77 -7.93
N ILE A 38 -15.69 -7.96 -7.47
CA ILE A 38 -15.77 -7.53 -6.08
C ILE A 38 -15.97 -8.74 -5.17
N GLU A 39 -16.86 -9.65 -5.56
CA GLU A 39 -17.12 -10.89 -4.82
C GLU A 39 -15.89 -11.79 -4.74
N ARG A 40 -15.24 -12.08 -5.89
CA ARG A 40 -13.99 -12.87 -5.91
C ARG A 40 -12.91 -12.27 -5.02
N ALA A 41 -12.70 -10.95 -5.12
CA ALA A 41 -11.75 -10.25 -4.26
C ALA A 41 -12.11 -10.39 -2.77
N ARG A 42 -13.39 -10.26 -2.40
CA ARG A 42 -13.85 -10.41 -1.01
C ARG A 42 -13.75 -11.84 -0.49
N GLN A 43 -13.96 -12.84 -1.35
CA GLN A 43 -13.81 -14.26 -1.03
C GLN A 43 -12.34 -14.67 -0.85
N GLY A 44 -11.42 -13.82 -1.30
CA GLY A 44 -9.99 -14.01 -1.10
C GLY A 44 -9.32 -14.83 -2.19
N ASP A 45 -9.92 -14.87 -3.39
CA ASP A 45 -9.28 -15.43 -4.57
C ASP A 45 -7.89 -14.80 -4.78
N PRO A 46 -6.88 -15.59 -5.19
CA PRO A 46 -5.55 -15.06 -5.44
C PRO A 46 -5.58 -14.17 -6.69
N PHE A 47 -4.76 -13.11 -6.68
CA PHE A 47 -4.65 -12.20 -7.83
C PHE A 47 -4.11 -12.94 -9.07
N GLU A 48 -3.33 -14.00 -8.88
CA GLU A 48 -2.80 -14.86 -9.93
C GLU A 48 -3.90 -15.45 -10.83
N ASP A 49 -5.13 -15.57 -10.33
CA ASP A 49 -6.29 -16.09 -11.07
C ASP A 49 -7.05 -14.98 -11.83
N ILE A 50 -6.50 -13.76 -11.88
CA ILE A 50 -7.06 -12.63 -12.62
C ILE A 50 -6.36 -12.53 -13.99
N PRO A 51 -7.09 -12.76 -15.09
CA PRO A 51 -6.54 -12.63 -16.45
C PRO A 51 -5.93 -11.25 -16.71
N ARG A 52 -4.85 -11.22 -17.50
CA ARG A 52 -4.08 -10.00 -17.77
C ARG A 52 -4.87 -8.93 -18.53
N ASP A 53 -5.77 -9.34 -19.41
CA ASP A 53 -6.70 -8.47 -20.13
C ASP A 53 -7.71 -7.77 -19.21
N GLU A 54 -7.90 -8.26 -17.98
CA GLU A 54 -8.72 -7.60 -16.96
C GLU A 54 -7.96 -6.53 -16.16
N TRP A 55 -6.61 -6.54 -16.17
CA TRP A 55 -5.80 -5.61 -15.38
C TRP A 55 -6.07 -4.13 -15.67
N PRO A 56 -6.27 -3.68 -16.93
CA PRO A 56 -6.56 -2.28 -17.22
C PRO A 56 -7.80 -1.75 -16.48
N SER A 57 -8.81 -2.59 -16.27
CA SER A 57 -10.01 -2.19 -15.53
C SER A 57 -9.75 -2.03 -14.03
N LEU A 58 -8.86 -2.84 -13.44
CA LEU A 58 -8.40 -2.67 -12.06
C LEU A 58 -7.56 -1.40 -11.90
N VAL A 59 -6.66 -1.11 -12.85
CA VAL A 59 -5.86 0.12 -12.87
C VAL A 59 -6.75 1.36 -13.00
N SER A 60 -7.77 1.29 -13.86
CA SER A 60 -8.76 2.36 -13.99
C SER A 60 -9.56 2.56 -12.71
N ALA A 61 -9.99 1.48 -12.05
CA ALA A 61 -10.69 1.56 -10.78
C ALA A 61 -9.83 2.17 -9.67
N LEU A 62 -8.54 1.83 -9.60
CA LEU A 62 -7.59 2.44 -8.66
C LEU A 62 -7.51 3.96 -8.83
N ALA A 63 -7.42 4.44 -10.08
CA ALA A 63 -7.37 5.87 -10.39
C ALA A 63 -8.65 6.63 -10.03
N GLN A 64 -9.80 5.94 -10.02
CA GLN A 64 -11.09 6.50 -9.64
C GLN A 64 -11.33 6.45 -8.12
N ALA A 65 -10.96 5.34 -7.48
CA ALA A 65 -11.22 5.08 -6.06
C ALA A 65 -10.24 5.81 -5.13
N ARG A 66 -9.04 6.12 -5.59
CA ARG A 66 -8.02 6.83 -4.81
C ARG A 66 -7.84 8.28 -5.29
N PRO A 67 -7.51 9.22 -4.38
CA PRO A 67 -7.14 10.57 -4.79
C PRO A 67 -5.99 10.54 -5.79
N SER A 68 -6.11 11.29 -6.89
CA SER A 68 -5.14 11.29 -7.99
C SER A 68 -3.70 11.49 -7.51
N ARG A 69 -3.51 12.42 -6.56
CA ARG A 69 -2.23 12.71 -5.89
C ARG A 69 -1.52 11.52 -5.25
N PHE A 70 -2.21 10.41 -4.97
CA PHE A 70 -1.60 9.16 -4.46
C PHE A 70 -1.19 8.25 -5.61
N VAL A 71 -2.11 7.99 -6.54
CA VAL A 71 -1.86 7.07 -7.66
C VAL A 71 -0.81 7.64 -8.61
N GLU A 72 -0.80 8.96 -8.83
CA GLU A 72 0.20 9.65 -9.66
C GLU A 72 1.63 9.50 -9.14
N GLN A 73 1.85 9.27 -7.84
CA GLN A 73 3.19 9.12 -7.28
C GLN A 73 3.95 7.93 -7.86
N ILE A 74 3.25 6.84 -8.21
CA ILE A 74 3.87 5.69 -8.86
C ILE A 74 4.26 5.97 -10.32
N HIS A 75 3.67 7.00 -10.93
CA HIS A 75 4.06 7.46 -12.26
C HIS A 75 5.21 8.47 -12.20
N ILE A 76 5.24 9.30 -11.15
CA ILE A 76 6.25 10.35 -10.97
C ILE A 76 7.57 9.76 -10.45
N TYR A 77 7.48 8.86 -9.48
CA TYR A 77 8.64 8.32 -8.74
C TYR A 77 8.80 6.80 -8.87
N GLY A 78 7.90 6.13 -9.60
CA GLY A 78 8.01 4.70 -9.83
C GLY A 78 8.94 4.34 -10.99
N ALA A 79 9.06 3.05 -11.24
CA ALA A 79 9.73 2.50 -12.43
C ALA A 79 8.73 1.69 -13.28
N ASP A 80 9.14 1.31 -14.49
CA ASP A 80 8.34 0.45 -15.36
C ASP A 80 8.21 -0.98 -14.80
N HIS A 81 9.19 -1.39 -14.00
CA HIS A 81 9.29 -2.71 -13.40
C HIS A 81 9.58 -2.62 -11.91
N TYR A 82 9.12 -3.63 -11.19
CA TYR A 82 9.31 -3.79 -9.75
C TYR A 82 9.78 -5.20 -9.45
N GLU A 83 10.71 -5.31 -8.50
CA GLU A 83 11.10 -6.58 -7.92
C GLU A 83 10.44 -6.75 -6.55
N CYS A 84 9.93 -7.96 -6.28
CA CYS A 84 9.47 -8.32 -4.95
C CYS A 84 10.66 -8.71 -4.08
N VAL A 85 10.98 -7.87 -3.10
CA VAL A 85 12.07 -8.08 -2.14
C VAL A 85 11.51 -8.20 -0.73
N HIS A 86 12.34 -8.71 0.19
CA HIS A 86 12.01 -8.78 1.60
C HIS A 86 12.77 -7.73 2.41
N TRP A 87 12.03 -6.83 3.05
CA TRP A 87 12.56 -5.81 3.94
C TRP A 87 12.65 -6.31 5.38
N ARG A 88 13.76 -5.92 6.02
CA ARG A 88 13.96 -5.94 7.46
C ARG A 88 13.41 -4.66 8.10
N PRO A 89 13.23 -4.62 9.43
CA PRO A 89 12.77 -3.41 10.11
C PRO A 89 13.64 -2.18 9.80
N SER A 90 14.96 -2.36 9.67
CA SER A 90 15.89 -1.29 9.30
C SER A 90 15.57 -0.66 7.95
N ASP A 91 15.16 -1.45 6.97
CA ASP A 91 14.91 -0.96 5.61
C ASP A 91 13.65 -0.09 5.61
N LEU A 92 12.58 -0.58 6.25
CA LEU A 92 11.35 0.19 6.44
C LEU A 92 11.58 1.47 7.25
N LEU A 93 12.33 1.41 8.36
CA LEU A 93 12.54 2.58 9.21
C LEU A 93 13.31 3.70 8.49
N ASN A 94 14.21 3.33 7.56
CA ASN A 94 15.01 4.27 6.78
C ASN A 94 14.34 4.73 5.48
N CYS A 95 13.25 4.11 5.03
CA CYS A 95 12.50 4.60 3.89
C CYS A 95 11.82 5.94 4.24
N LEU A 96 11.63 6.78 3.24
CA LEU A 96 10.93 8.05 3.39
C LEU A 96 9.41 7.84 3.28
N THR A 97 8.64 8.76 3.84
CA THR A 97 7.20 8.86 3.60
C THR A 97 6.91 9.76 2.40
N LEU A 98 5.71 9.68 1.83
CA LEU A 98 5.25 10.61 0.80
C LEU A 98 5.21 12.06 1.32
N PRO A 99 5.28 13.07 0.41
CA PRO A 99 5.18 14.48 0.78
C PRO A 99 3.94 14.85 1.60
N ILE A 100 2.81 14.16 1.39
CA ILE A 100 1.58 14.38 2.18
C ILE A 100 1.75 14.07 3.68
N PHE A 101 2.78 13.29 4.02
CA PHE A 101 3.16 12.96 5.39
C PHE A 101 4.42 13.73 5.86
N GLY A 102 4.88 14.71 5.05
CA GLY A 102 5.99 15.59 5.39
C GLY A 102 7.35 15.18 4.83
N LEU A 103 7.43 14.13 4.00
CA LEU A 103 8.68 13.65 3.39
C LEU A 103 9.80 13.44 4.44
N VAL A 104 9.53 12.58 5.42
CA VAL A 104 10.48 12.26 6.50
C VAL A 104 10.80 10.77 6.51
N PRO A 105 11.92 10.34 7.11
CA PRO A 105 12.15 8.93 7.38
C PRO A 105 11.00 8.30 8.17
N PHE A 106 10.67 7.05 7.90
CA PHE A 106 9.52 6.36 8.47
C PHE A 106 9.57 6.33 10.00
N TYR A 107 10.75 6.14 10.59
CA TYR A 107 10.91 6.21 12.06
C TYR A 107 10.46 7.56 12.64
N ARG A 108 10.71 8.67 11.92
CA ARG A 108 10.32 10.01 12.36
C ARG A 108 8.82 10.21 12.19
N PHE A 109 8.25 9.71 11.10
CA PHE A 109 6.80 9.71 10.87
C PHE A 109 6.03 9.01 12.00
N LEU A 110 6.54 7.88 12.51
CA LEU A 110 5.95 7.17 13.65
C LEU A 110 5.90 8.02 14.92
N ALA A 111 6.89 8.89 15.13
CA ALA A 111 7.00 9.75 16.31
C ALA A 111 6.26 11.10 16.19
N MET A 112 5.82 11.47 14.97
CA MET A 112 5.10 12.72 14.75
C MET A 112 3.66 12.64 15.29
N PRO A 113 3.04 13.78 15.67
CA PRO A 113 1.62 13.84 15.99
C PRO A 113 0.75 13.32 14.84
N TYR A 114 -0.43 12.78 15.18
CA TYR A 114 -1.45 12.43 14.18
C TYR A 114 -1.84 13.67 13.37
N ARG A 115 -2.22 13.47 12.10
CA ARG A 115 -2.84 14.53 11.32
C ARG A 115 -4.19 14.86 11.97
N MET A 116 -4.48 16.15 12.14
CA MET A 116 -5.76 16.61 12.69
C MET A 116 -6.73 17.02 11.57
N ASP A 117 -8.03 16.93 11.83
CA ASP A 117 -9.09 17.54 11.02
C ASP A 117 -9.28 19.02 11.38
N ASP A 118 -10.24 19.68 10.72
CA ASP A 118 -10.48 21.13 10.88
C ASP A 118 -11.05 21.45 12.28
N GLU A 119 -11.62 20.46 12.96
CA GLU A 119 -12.11 20.53 14.34
C GLU A 119 -11.02 20.20 15.38
N GLY A 120 -9.80 19.87 14.95
CA GLY A 120 -8.67 19.55 15.82
C GLY A 120 -8.65 18.13 16.37
N ASN A 121 -9.49 17.22 15.84
CA ASN A 121 -9.48 15.81 16.21
C ASN A 121 -8.50 15.02 15.33
N PRO A 122 -7.91 13.91 15.83
CA PRO A 122 -7.12 13.02 14.99
C PRO A 122 -7.93 12.49 13.81
N ARG A 123 -7.39 12.64 12.60
CA ARG A 123 -8.04 12.14 11.39
C ARG A 123 -8.13 10.62 11.44
N ARG A 124 -9.33 10.11 11.20
CA ARG A 124 -9.60 8.66 11.13
C ARG A 124 -8.93 7.95 9.95
N ASP A 125 -8.40 8.70 8.98
CA ASP A 125 -7.63 8.18 7.85
C ASP A 125 -6.10 8.21 8.08
N ASP A 126 -5.62 8.74 9.22
CA ASP A 126 -4.21 8.68 9.57
C ASP A 126 -3.84 7.25 9.99
N PRO A 127 -2.89 6.59 9.29
CA PRO A 127 -2.56 5.19 9.56
C PRO A 127 -1.99 4.98 10.98
N ARG A 128 -1.39 6.01 11.60
CA ARG A 128 -0.86 5.93 12.97
C ARG A 128 -1.99 5.99 13.99
N TYR A 129 -2.98 6.84 13.76
CA TYR A 129 -4.19 6.88 14.60
C TYR A 129 -4.97 5.57 14.49
N VAL A 130 -5.17 5.06 13.28
CA VAL A 130 -5.85 3.77 13.06
C VAL A 130 -5.10 2.65 13.76
N ALA A 131 -3.78 2.55 13.56
CA ALA A 131 -2.97 1.54 14.22
C ALA A 131 -3.12 1.63 15.75
N ALA A 132 -2.99 2.82 16.35
CA ALA A 132 -3.08 3.01 17.80
C ALA A 132 -4.41 2.56 18.42
N ASN A 133 -5.49 2.53 17.63
CA ASN A 133 -6.82 2.07 18.07
C ASN A 133 -7.11 0.60 17.73
N LEU A 134 -6.23 -0.08 17.00
CA LEU A 134 -6.34 -1.52 16.76
C LEU A 134 -5.64 -2.30 17.89
N PRO A 135 -6.28 -3.37 18.41
CA PRO A 135 -5.65 -4.22 19.41
C PRO A 135 -4.34 -4.79 18.89
N TYR A 136 -3.42 -5.08 19.81
CA TYR A 136 -2.23 -5.83 19.48
C TYR A 136 -2.63 -7.26 19.10
N ASP A 137 -2.06 -7.74 17.99
CA ASP A 137 -2.26 -9.07 17.44
C ASP A 137 -0.88 -9.65 17.14
N ASP A 138 -0.47 -10.65 17.92
CA ASP A 138 0.82 -11.32 17.76
C ASP A 138 0.86 -12.24 16.54
N ALA A 139 -0.31 -12.63 16.01
CA ALA A 139 -0.46 -13.43 14.81
C ALA A 139 -0.62 -12.57 13.54
N PHE A 140 -0.58 -11.23 13.65
CA PHE A 140 -0.73 -10.34 12.50
C PHE A 140 0.30 -10.66 11.40
N THR A 141 -0.20 -10.86 10.19
CA THR A 141 0.63 -11.03 8.99
C THR A 141 0.21 -10.04 7.92
N VAL A 142 1.20 -9.52 7.19
CA VAL A 142 0.92 -8.62 6.08
C VAL A 142 0.47 -9.43 4.89
N GLU A 143 -0.79 -9.26 4.49
CA GLU A 143 -1.32 -9.85 3.27
C GLU A 143 -0.76 -9.12 2.04
N GLY A 144 0.16 -9.78 1.34
CA GLY A 144 0.77 -9.31 0.10
C GLY A 144 1.82 -8.20 0.28
N PRO A 145 2.57 -7.86 -0.78
CA PRO A 145 3.62 -6.86 -0.68
C PRO A 145 3.07 -5.44 -0.47
N ILE A 146 3.84 -4.59 0.22
CA ILE A 146 3.67 -3.13 0.21
C ILE A 146 4.37 -2.52 -1.01
N ILE A 147 4.12 -1.25 -1.33
CA ILE A 147 4.64 -0.63 -2.56
C ILE A 147 5.53 0.54 -2.21
N VAL A 148 6.71 0.57 -2.81
CA VAL A 148 7.72 1.63 -2.65
C VAL A 148 7.98 2.27 -4.01
N VAL A 149 8.27 3.56 -4.01
CA VAL A 149 8.74 4.32 -5.18
C VAL A 149 10.09 4.93 -4.84
N ARG A 150 10.84 5.46 -5.81
CA ARG A 150 12.20 5.99 -5.59
C ARG A 150 12.32 7.42 -6.12
N ASP A 151 12.69 8.35 -5.23
CA ASP A 151 13.03 9.73 -5.62
C ASP A 151 14.48 10.02 -5.28
N LYS A 152 15.27 10.41 -6.28
CA LYS A 152 16.69 10.78 -6.15
C LYS A 152 17.53 9.78 -5.33
N GLY A 153 17.28 8.48 -5.55
CA GLY A 153 17.98 7.40 -4.84
C GLY A 153 17.45 7.07 -3.44
N HIS A 154 16.38 7.71 -2.99
CA HIS A 154 15.71 7.40 -1.73
C HIS A 154 14.44 6.61 -1.96
N ASP A 155 14.31 5.49 -1.26
CA ASP A 155 13.09 4.69 -1.23
C ASP A 155 12.01 5.41 -0.42
N MET A 156 10.83 5.56 -1.02
CA MET A 156 9.65 6.19 -0.42
C MET A 156 8.49 5.21 -0.37
N LEU A 157 7.88 5.04 0.81
CA LEU A 157 6.69 4.20 0.94
C LEU A 157 5.51 4.86 0.23
N LEU A 158 5.00 4.23 -0.82
CA LEU A 158 3.83 4.70 -1.55
C LEU A 158 2.53 4.19 -0.90
N GLU A 159 2.50 2.90 -0.64
CA GLU A 159 1.34 2.17 -0.15
C GLU A 159 1.76 1.20 0.94
N GLY A 160 0.88 0.94 1.90
CA GLY A 160 1.13 -0.02 2.96
C GLY A 160 1.30 0.57 4.34
N TYR A 161 1.24 1.89 4.52
CA TYR A 161 1.50 2.58 5.81
C TYR A 161 0.90 1.90 7.04
N LEU A 162 -0.40 1.61 7.05
CA LEU A 162 -1.05 0.96 8.19
C LEU A 162 -0.48 -0.46 8.41
N ARG A 163 -0.35 -1.25 7.33
CA ARG A 163 0.21 -2.61 7.37
C ARG A 163 1.65 -2.61 7.86
N SER A 164 2.46 -1.64 7.44
CA SER A 164 3.83 -1.43 7.89
C SER A 164 3.92 -1.09 9.39
N ILE A 165 3.04 -0.22 9.89
CA ILE A 165 2.98 0.12 11.33
C ILE A 165 2.59 -1.11 12.16
N LEU A 166 1.57 -1.86 11.72
CA LEU A 166 1.12 -3.06 12.42
C LEU A 166 2.20 -4.14 12.41
N TRP A 167 2.87 -4.34 11.28
CA TRP A 167 3.99 -5.28 11.15
C TRP A 167 5.16 -4.95 12.09
N LEU A 168 5.50 -3.67 12.25
CA LEU A 168 6.57 -3.24 13.16
C LEU A 168 6.30 -3.57 14.64
N ARG A 169 5.04 -3.82 15.03
CA ARG A 169 4.71 -4.24 16.41
C ARG A 169 5.24 -5.63 16.73
N ASN A 170 5.33 -6.50 15.73
CA ASN A 170 5.83 -7.86 15.87
C ASN A 170 6.47 -8.35 14.55
N PRO A 171 7.70 -7.91 14.21
CA PRO A 171 8.33 -8.21 12.91
C PRO A 171 8.90 -9.64 12.84
N GLY A 172 8.07 -10.65 13.07
CA GLY A 172 8.48 -12.06 13.10
C GLY A 172 8.71 -12.69 11.71
N ARG A 173 8.20 -12.06 10.65
CA ARG A 173 8.44 -12.46 9.24
C ARG A 173 8.93 -11.26 8.44
N PRO A 174 9.76 -11.45 7.40
CA PRO A 174 10.16 -10.34 6.53
C PRO A 174 8.97 -9.67 5.86
N LEU A 175 9.07 -8.35 5.64
CA LEU A 175 8.03 -7.56 4.98
C LEU A 175 8.25 -7.65 3.46
N ALA A 176 7.31 -8.24 2.72
CA ALA A 176 7.39 -8.25 1.25
C ALA A 176 7.12 -6.85 0.69
N VAL A 177 7.93 -6.42 -0.27
CA VAL A 177 7.89 -5.07 -0.86
C VAL A 177 8.08 -5.15 -2.37
N TRP A 178 7.21 -4.46 -3.11
CA TRP A 178 7.47 -4.10 -4.51
C TRP A 178 8.41 -2.90 -4.54
N LEU A 179 9.67 -3.16 -4.88
CA LEU A 179 10.72 -2.16 -4.99
C LEU A 179 10.98 -1.83 -6.47
N PRO A 180 11.11 -0.56 -6.87
CA PRO A 180 11.46 -0.22 -8.25
C PRO A 180 12.77 -0.90 -8.68
N SER A 181 12.74 -1.65 -9.78
CA SER A 181 13.92 -2.21 -10.43
C SER A 181 14.39 -1.26 -11.55
N GLU A 182 15.70 -1.17 -11.76
CA GLU A 182 16.29 -0.39 -12.86
C GLU A 182 15.91 -0.96 -14.25
#